data_AF-A0A925D568-F1
#
_entry.id   AF-A0A925D568-F1
#
_cell.length_a   1.000
_cell.length_b   1.000
_cell.length_c   1.000
_cell.angle_alpha   90.00
_cell.angle_beta   90.00
_cell.angle_gamma   90.00
#
_symmetry.space_group_name_H-M   'P 1'
#
loop_
_entity.id
_entity.type
_entity.pdbx_description
1 polymer ?
#
loop_
_entity_poly.entity_id
_entity_poly.type
_entity_poly.pdbx_seq_one_letter_code
_entity_poly.pdbx_strand_id
1 'polypeptide(L)'
;MKRNILIGMSGFLFLAFLLISGAFSQGPSGPELRAKSQKAMNDGNFKDAYEGFKKLCLDPKDEPPQVGNDLNQAVQCLNNLGRVNEVDTLIEDTVKVHKDNWRLLNAAAQQYVNTQHQGFLIAGKYERGPHR
;
A
#
# COMPACT_ATOMS: atom_id res chain seq x y z
N MET A 1 -1.63 -54.33 -47.80
CA MET A 1 -0.68 -53.38 -48.44
C MET A 1 -1.15 -51.96 -48.20
N LYS A 2 -0.22 -51.02 -47.98
CA LYS A 2 -0.44 -49.67 -47.47
C LYS A 2 -1.10 -48.72 -48.50
N ARG A 3 -1.84 -47.73 -47.95
CA ARG A 3 -1.81 -46.27 -48.25
C ARG A 3 -2.98 -45.67 -49.06
N ASN A 4 -3.60 -44.64 -48.47
CA ASN A 4 -3.85 -43.27 -48.99
C ASN A 4 -4.71 -42.51 -47.95
N ILE A 5 -4.20 -41.56 -47.15
CA ILE A 5 -3.83 -40.15 -47.42
C ILE A 5 -5.06 -39.23 -47.65
N LEU A 6 -5.07 -38.15 -46.84
CA LEU A 6 -5.82 -36.88 -46.92
C LEU A 6 -7.30 -36.86 -46.46
N ILE A 7 -7.54 -36.15 -45.36
CA ILE A 7 -8.58 -35.12 -45.06
C ILE A 7 -8.33 -34.78 -43.58
N GLY A 8 -7.73 -33.64 -43.22
CA GLY A 8 -8.38 -32.34 -43.21
C GLY A 8 -7.83 -31.57 -42.00
N MET A 9 -6.59 -31.12 -42.10
CA MET A 9 -5.81 -30.44 -41.05
C MET A 9 -6.20 -28.95 -40.92
N SER A 10 -7.51 -28.66 -40.97
CA SER A 10 -8.03 -27.29 -41.13
C SER A 10 -9.04 -26.88 -40.04
N GLY A 11 -9.04 -27.58 -38.89
CA GLY A 11 -9.92 -27.27 -37.75
C GLY A 11 -9.20 -27.04 -36.42
N PHE A 12 -7.87 -27.11 -36.40
CA PHE A 12 -7.08 -27.08 -35.15
C PHE A 12 -6.13 -25.88 -35.04
N LEU A 13 -6.29 -24.86 -35.90
CA LEU A 13 -5.44 -23.66 -35.89
C LEU A 13 -6.16 -22.37 -35.48
N PHE A 14 -7.39 -22.47 -34.97
CA PHE A 14 -8.14 -21.32 -34.45
C PHE A 14 -8.36 -21.35 -32.92
N LEU A 15 -7.99 -22.44 -32.24
CA LEU A 15 -8.17 -22.59 -30.78
C LEU A 15 -6.87 -22.44 -29.98
N ALA A 16 -5.79 -21.95 -30.60
CA ALA A 16 -4.48 -21.80 -29.94
C ALA A 16 -4.06 -20.34 -29.70
N PHE A 17 -4.85 -19.35 -30.14
CA PHE A 17 -4.47 -17.94 -30.06
C PHE A 17 -5.11 -17.15 -28.91
N LEU A 18 -5.91 -17.78 -28.06
CA LEU A 18 -6.66 -17.12 -26.97
C LEU A 18 -6.06 -17.27 -25.56
N LEU A 19 -4.83 -17.80 -25.44
CA LEU A 19 -4.19 -18.07 -24.13
C LEU A 19 -3.06 -17.11 -23.74
N ILE A 20 -2.78 -16.04 -24.49
CA ILE A 20 -1.61 -15.16 -24.21
C ILE A 20 -2.03 -13.69 -24.05
N SER A 21 -3.07 -13.40 -23.26
CA SER A 21 -3.39 -11.99 -22.92
C SER A 21 -3.73 -11.77 -21.45
N GLY A 22 -3.34 -12.71 -20.59
CA GLY A 22 -3.22 -12.47 -19.16
C GLY A 22 -1.83 -11.94 -18.83
N ALA A 23 -1.39 -10.84 -19.47
CA ALA A 23 -0.28 -10.06 -18.93
C ALA A 23 -0.79 -9.50 -17.61
N PHE A 24 -0.57 -10.23 -16.52
CA PHE A 24 -0.74 -9.72 -15.17
C PHE A 24 0.09 -8.44 -15.11
N SER A 25 -0.58 -7.30 -15.16
CA SER A 25 0.00 -6.03 -14.76
C SER A 25 0.31 -6.18 -13.27
N GLN A 26 1.51 -6.67 -12.97
CA GLN A 26 2.03 -6.57 -11.62
C GLN A 26 2.15 -5.07 -11.39
N GLY A 27 1.33 -4.55 -10.46
CA GLY A 27 1.47 -3.17 -10.02
C GLY A 27 2.91 -2.90 -9.56
N PRO A 28 3.29 -1.62 -9.36
CA PRO A 28 4.65 -1.27 -8.98
C PRO A 28 5.08 -2.08 -7.75
N SER A 29 6.30 -2.61 -7.80
CA SER A 29 6.88 -3.36 -6.68
C SER A 29 6.96 -2.47 -5.42
N GLY A 30 7.05 -3.08 -4.22
CA GLY A 30 7.19 -2.33 -2.97
C GLY A 30 8.28 -1.25 -3.02
N PRO A 31 9.53 -1.58 -3.42
CA PRO A 31 10.60 -0.60 -3.58
C PRO A 31 10.31 0.51 -4.60
N GLU A 32 9.70 0.18 -5.73
CA GLU A 32 9.33 1.17 -6.76
C GLU A 32 8.25 2.13 -6.27
N LEU A 33 7.21 1.58 -5.60
CA LEU A 33 6.15 2.38 -5.00
C LEU A 33 6.72 3.30 -3.92
N ARG A 34 7.67 2.83 -3.11
CA ARG A 34 8.35 3.62 -2.09
C ARG A 34 9.15 4.77 -2.70
N ALA A 35 9.94 4.49 -3.72
CA ALA A 35 10.71 5.51 -4.44
C ALA A 35 9.80 6.58 -5.07
N LYS A 36 8.70 6.15 -5.70
CA LYS A 36 7.68 7.05 -6.26
C LYS A 36 7.03 7.92 -5.18
N SER A 37 6.69 7.33 -4.04
CA SER A 37 6.06 8.02 -2.91
C SER A 37 7.00 9.05 -2.29
N GLN A 38 8.27 8.68 -2.11
CA GLN A 38 9.31 9.61 -1.65
C GLN A 38 9.52 10.77 -2.61
N LYS A 39 9.52 10.51 -3.92
CA LYS A 39 9.61 11.57 -4.93
C LYS A 39 8.40 12.51 -4.83
N ALA A 40 7.19 11.97 -4.80
CA ALA A 40 5.98 12.77 -4.64
C ALA A 40 6.03 13.63 -3.37
N MET A 41 6.52 13.08 -2.26
CA MET A 41 6.68 13.81 -1.00
C MET A 41 7.68 14.96 -1.13
N ASN A 42 8.83 14.72 -1.78
CA ASN A 42 9.85 15.74 -2.02
C ASN A 42 9.36 16.85 -2.95
N ASP A 43 8.48 16.51 -3.89
CA ASP A 43 7.83 17.46 -4.80
C ASP A 43 6.67 18.23 -4.15
N GLY A 44 6.37 17.99 -2.87
CA GLY A 44 5.24 18.60 -2.14
C GLY A 44 3.87 17.99 -2.48
N ASN A 45 3.82 16.92 -3.26
CA ASN A 45 2.62 16.19 -3.62
C ASN A 45 2.24 15.20 -2.49
N PHE A 46 1.93 15.73 -1.30
CA PHE A 46 1.73 14.94 -0.09
C PHE A 46 0.56 13.96 -0.16
N LYS A 47 -0.47 14.25 -0.97
CA LYS A 47 -1.60 13.34 -1.17
C LYS A 47 -1.15 12.06 -1.89
N ASP A 48 -0.44 12.20 -3.00
CA ASP A 48 0.05 11.06 -3.78
C ASP A 48 1.10 10.25 -3.01
N ALA A 49 1.97 10.96 -2.28
CA ALA A 49 2.92 10.32 -1.37
C ALA A 49 2.22 9.51 -0.27
N TYR A 50 1.23 10.09 0.40
CA TYR A 50 0.45 9.42 1.43
C TYR A 50 -0.23 8.16 0.89
N GLU A 51 -0.87 8.24 -0.28
CA GLU A 51 -1.55 7.08 -0.87
C GLU A 51 -0.57 5.93 -1.17
N GLY A 52 0.65 6.24 -1.59
CA GLY A 52 1.67 5.24 -1.82
C GLY A 52 2.25 4.64 -0.54
N PHE A 53 2.62 5.46 0.45
CA PHE A 53 3.10 4.95 1.75
C PHE A 53 2.02 4.18 2.51
N LYS A 54 0.76 4.61 2.45
CA LYS A 54 -0.36 3.87 3.03
C LYS A 54 -0.49 2.48 2.43
N LYS A 55 -0.35 2.35 1.10
CA LYS A 55 -0.39 1.04 0.44
C LYS A 55 0.72 0.12 0.93
N LEU A 56 1.94 0.64 1.13
CA LEU A 56 3.07 -0.11 1.70
C LEU A 56 2.78 -0.55 3.14
N CYS A 57 2.28 0.37 3.98
CA CYS A 57 1.92 0.08 5.37
C CYS A 57 0.83 -1.00 5.52
N LEU A 58 -0.04 -1.16 4.52
CA LEU A 58 -1.16 -2.09 4.55
C LEU A 58 -0.92 -3.34 3.70
N ASP A 59 0.28 -3.51 3.13
CA ASP A 59 0.65 -4.71 2.38
C ASP A 59 1.32 -5.73 3.30
N PRO A 60 0.67 -6.87 3.62
CA PRO A 60 1.26 -7.91 4.48
C PRO A 60 2.55 -8.52 3.90
N LYS A 61 2.85 -8.29 2.62
CA LYS A 61 4.05 -8.78 1.94
C LYS A 61 5.19 -7.76 1.88
N ASP A 62 4.99 -6.55 2.38
CA ASP A 62 6.06 -5.54 2.40
C ASP A 62 7.21 -5.98 3.32
N GLU A 63 8.39 -5.42 3.07
CA GLU A 63 9.61 -5.76 3.78
C GLU A 63 9.51 -5.28 5.25
N PRO A 64 9.56 -6.19 6.25
CA PRO A 64 9.38 -5.80 7.65
C PRO A 64 10.30 -4.66 8.14
N PRO A 65 11.58 -4.57 7.73
CA PRO A 65 12.43 -3.45 8.11
C PRO A 65 11.96 -2.07 7.59
N GLN A 66 11.17 -2.02 6.51
CA GLN A 66 10.78 -0.79 5.84
C GLN A 66 9.45 -0.22 6.36
N VAL A 67 8.52 -1.07 6.78
CA VAL A 67 7.16 -0.66 7.18
C VAL A 67 7.14 0.45 8.24
N GLY A 68 8.07 0.42 9.21
CA GLY A 68 8.17 1.48 10.22
C GLY A 68 8.55 2.84 9.64
N ASN A 69 9.44 2.86 8.64
CA ASN A 69 9.81 4.08 7.93
C ASN A 69 8.69 4.56 6.99
N ASP A 70 8.00 3.64 6.33
CA ASP A 70 6.84 3.98 5.50
C ASP A 70 5.71 4.59 6.35
N LEU A 71 5.48 4.07 7.56
CA LEU A 71 4.53 4.65 8.52
C LEU A 71 4.92 6.07 8.91
N ASN A 72 6.19 6.31 9.24
CA ASN A 72 6.68 7.65 9.59
C ASN A 72 6.42 8.66 8.46
N GLN A 73 6.70 8.28 7.22
CA GLN A 73 6.50 9.13 6.05
C GLN A 73 5.00 9.36 5.78
N ALA A 74 4.16 8.33 5.92
CA ALA A 74 2.71 8.46 5.78
C ALA A 74 2.13 9.41 6.83
N VAL A 75 2.54 9.32 8.09
CA VAL A 75 2.13 10.26 9.16
C VAL A 75 2.59 11.68 8.86
N GLN A 76 3.83 11.85 8.40
CA GLN A 76 4.30 13.17 7.98
C GLN A 76 3.45 13.75 6.84
N CYS A 77 3.04 12.93 5.87
CA CYS A 77 2.13 13.39 4.82
C CYS A 77 0.76 13.80 5.38
N LEU A 78 0.18 13.03 6.31
CA LEU A 78 -1.08 13.40 6.98
C LEU A 78 -0.98 14.74 7.72
N ASN A 79 0.14 14.99 8.41
CA ASN A 79 0.38 16.26 9.08
C ASN A 79 0.42 17.44 8.08
N ASN A 80 1.11 17.28 6.94
CA ASN A 80 1.16 18.31 5.90
C ASN A 80 -0.21 18.54 5.23
N LEU A 81 -1.05 17.51 5.16
CA LEU A 81 -2.41 17.60 4.60
C LEU A 81 -3.44 18.13 5.61
N GLY A 82 -3.06 18.37 6.88
CA GLY A 82 -4.01 18.75 7.94
C GLY A 82 -4.99 17.62 8.31
N ARG A 83 -4.63 16.36 8.06
CA ARG A 83 -5.46 15.15 8.25
C ARG A 83 -5.00 14.35 9.46
N VAL A 84 -4.65 15.03 10.55
CA VAL A 84 -4.11 14.39 11.78
C VAL A 84 -5.11 13.41 12.43
N ASN A 85 -6.40 13.60 12.20
CA ASN A 85 -7.47 12.71 12.64
C ASN A 85 -7.39 11.29 12.03
N GLU A 86 -6.64 11.12 10.95
CA GLU A 86 -6.42 9.81 10.31
C GLU A 86 -5.17 9.07 10.80
N VAL A 87 -4.33 9.72 11.62
CA VAL A 87 -3.05 9.15 12.08
C VAL A 87 -3.27 7.89 12.91
N ASP A 88 -4.20 7.93 13.87
CA ASP A 88 -4.45 6.80 14.77
C ASP A 88 -4.95 5.58 14.00
N THR A 89 -5.90 5.77 13.08
CA THR A 89 -6.40 4.69 12.22
C THR A 89 -5.31 4.11 11.32
N LEU A 90 -4.45 4.94 10.73
CA LEU A 90 -3.32 4.45 9.96
C LEU A 90 -2.39 3.58 10.81
N ILE A 91 -2.02 4.05 12.02
CA ILE A 91 -1.13 3.30 12.92
C ILE A 91 -1.77 1.96 13.29
N GLU A 92 -3.03 1.96 13.71
CA GLU A 92 -3.77 0.77 14.15
C GLU A 92 -3.90 -0.27 13.02
N ASP A 93 -4.27 0.18 11.81
CA ASP A 93 -4.39 -0.71 10.66
C ASP A 93 -3.03 -1.31 10.26
N THR A 94 -1.96 -0.50 10.27
CA THR A 94 -0.59 -0.96 9.97
C THR A 94 -0.12 -1.99 11.00
N VAL A 95 -0.33 -1.72 12.30
CA VAL A 95 0.00 -2.65 13.39
C VAL A 95 -0.79 -3.95 13.27
N LYS A 96 -2.07 -3.89 12.89
CA LYS A 96 -2.90 -5.08 12.68
C LYS A 96 -2.34 -5.99 11.58
N VAL A 97 -1.85 -5.42 10.49
CA VAL A 97 -1.26 -6.18 9.36
C VAL A 97 0.09 -6.78 9.74
N HIS A 98 0.91 -6.06 10.50
CA HIS A 98 2.31 -6.41 10.78
C HIS A 98 2.61 -6.60 12.28
N LYS A 99 1.67 -7.17 13.03
CA LYS A 99 1.70 -7.25 14.51
C LYS A 99 2.98 -7.84 15.12
N ASP A 100 3.67 -8.72 14.40
CA ASP A 100 4.90 -9.40 14.88
C ASP A 100 6.18 -8.59 14.55
N ASN A 101 6.05 -7.48 13.83
CA ASN A 101 7.17 -6.62 13.45
C ASN A 101 7.50 -5.62 14.56
N TRP A 102 8.41 -6.00 15.47
CA TRP A 102 8.82 -5.15 16.59
C TRP A 102 9.34 -3.76 16.17
N ARG A 103 9.96 -3.63 14.98
CA ARG A 103 10.46 -2.34 14.48
C ARG A 103 9.31 -1.40 14.16
N LEU A 104 8.26 -1.93 13.53
CA LEU A 104 7.02 -1.20 13.34
C LEU A 104 6.38 -0.84 14.68
N LEU A 105 6.28 -1.77 15.62
CA LEU A 105 5.67 -1.49 16.94
C LEU A 105 6.39 -0.34 17.66
N ASN A 106 7.73 -0.32 17.60
CA ASN A 106 8.52 0.80 18.11
C ASN A 106 8.22 2.10 17.35
N ALA A 107 8.16 2.08 16.01
CA ALA A 107 7.79 3.26 15.22
C ALA A 107 6.39 3.78 15.57
N ALA A 108 5.40 2.90 15.69
CA ALA A 108 4.04 3.21 16.10
C ALA A 108 3.99 3.88 17.48
N ALA A 109 4.72 3.33 18.46
CA ALA A 109 4.84 3.94 19.79
C ALA A 109 5.45 5.35 19.71
N GLN A 110 6.50 5.53 18.92
CA GLN A 110 7.10 6.85 18.71
C GLN A 110 6.14 7.83 18.01
N GLN A 111 5.29 7.36 17.09
CA GLN A 111 4.28 8.22 16.47
C GLN A 111 3.26 8.72 17.50
N TYR A 112 2.78 7.86 18.42
CA TYR A 112 1.89 8.30 19.49
C TYR A 112 2.53 9.31 20.45
N VAL A 113 3.84 9.22 20.68
CA VAL A 113 4.59 10.18 21.51
C VAL A 113 4.77 11.53 20.81
N ASN A 114 4.94 11.54 19.49
CA ASN A 114 5.31 12.75 18.75
C ASN A 114 4.13 13.46 18.07
N THR A 115 3.00 12.78 17.89
CA THR A 115 1.79 13.38 17.28
C THR A 115 1.01 14.25 18.26
N GLN A 116 0.11 15.08 17.74
CA GLN A 116 -0.75 15.95 18.57
C GLN A 116 -1.54 15.12 19.59
N HIS A 117 -1.49 15.45 20.87
CA HIS A 117 -2.21 14.67 21.90
C HIS A 117 -3.66 15.10 22.14
N GLN A 118 -4.03 16.31 21.72
CA GLN A 118 -5.36 16.88 21.92
C GLN A 118 -6.34 16.40 20.84
N GLY A 119 -7.58 16.19 21.23
CA GLY A 119 -8.65 15.70 20.36
C GLY A 119 -10.02 15.77 21.02
N PHE A 120 -11.03 15.17 20.37
CA PHE A 120 -12.42 15.16 20.79
C PHE A 120 -12.94 13.73 20.95
N LEU A 121 -13.90 13.52 21.85
CA LEU A 121 -14.64 12.27 21.95
C LEU A 121 -16.00 12.44 21.25
N ILE A 122 -16.19 11.76 20.13
CA ILE A 122 -17.38 11.87 19.28
C ILE A 122 -18.01 10.49 19.17
N ALA A 123 -19.26 10.36 19.61
CA ALA A 123 -19.98 9.08 19.63
C ALA A 123 -19.16 7.92 20.26
N GLY A 124 -18.36 8.21 21.28
CA GLY A 124 -17.51 7.22 21.97
C GLY A 124 -16.18 6.90 21.28
N LYS A 125 -15.88 7.52 20.13
CA LYS A 125 -14.59 7.41 19.44
C LYS A 125 -13.74 8.66 19.71
N TYR A 126 -12.48 8.45 20.11
CA TYR A 126 -11.51 9.53 20.18
C TYR A 126 -11.03 9.89 18.77
N GLU A 127 -11.11 11.18 18.42
CA GLU A 127 -10.53 11.74 17.21
C GLU A 127 -9.43 12.72 17.58
N ARG A 128 -8.20 12.42 17.16
CA ARG A 128 -7.04 13.27 17.32
C ARG A 128 -7.17 14.49 16.42
N GLY A 129 -6.76 15.66 16.91
CA GLY A 129 -6.74 16.86 16.08
C GLY A 129 -7.83 17.88 16.39
N PRO A 130 -7.79 19.02 15.70
CA PRO A 130 -8.95 19.91 15.62
C PRO A 130 -10.13 19.18 14.95
N HIS A 131 -11.34 19.44 15.42
CA HIS A 131 -12.58 19.01 14.79
C HIS A 131 -13.40 20.26 14.43
N ARG A 132 -14.05 20.28 13.26
CA ARG A 132 -14.89 21.38 12.77
C ARG A 132 -16.26 20.88 12.36
#